data_AF-A0A016W1P9-F1
#
_entry.id   AF-A0A016W1P9-F1
#
_cell.length_a   1.000
_cell.length_b   1.000
_cell.length_c   1.000
_cell.angle_alpha   90.00
_cell.angle_beta   90.00
_cell.angle_gamma   90.00
#
_symmetry.space_group_name_H-M   'P 1'
#
loop_
_entity.id
_entity.type
_entity.pdbx_description
1 polymer ?
#
loop_
_entity_poly.entity_id
_entity_poly.type
_entity_poly.pdbx_seq_one_letter_code
_entity_poly.pdbx_strand_id
1 'polypeptide(L)'
;MLVEMWKECNKVELVRNIDTVRSFVVEKLKEFDNEDTRLFEIEAACKEGTSKFDAFDVALSKTPTEKMHRLYLKWLRESSTKDSFSDMKIRSLLRSMCDGDWMTEKDWRDLEGCMQEAEEEFDESFIEKCLEKRPQSSVFWSTYLEKRLKNNVAVDEFRDLCNRALEKIDPEESFPIWQHAIDHSIMFAPNEVEQVFYDAMKKANTSVASKIKMLFVDYLNQLFEDGKITQEQLKERLMELVNSKPNSGEFYCHVHRKELERSNPDTKFAGFVLKSAVIEECATVEAVILYAKWTMKYDVSNFHVVHQTGLKLFKGSELDEFVVRWTQLVQEAAAEAIKSERRVDKAKKKKIVKKVPIKEKKKCLCDSENLTKHKDLKKNRKRRGLPRKAVGLR
;
A
#
# COMPACT_ATOMS: atom_id res chain seq x y z
N MET A 1 29.85 34.36 21.65
CA MET A 1 30.99 35.24 21.31
C MET A 1 32.29 34.45 21.10
N LEU A 2 32.74 33.63 22.06
CA LEU A 2 33.98 32.85 21.93
C LEU A 2 34.01 31.88 20.73
N VAL A 3 32.89 31.19 20.44
CA VAL A 3 32.79 30.30 19.26
C VAL A 3 32.97 31.07 17.94
N GLU A 4 32.34 32.24 17.81
CA GLU A 4 32.51 33.10 16.62
C GLU A 4 33.94 33.65 16.52
N MET A 5 34.54 34.04 17.64
CA MET A 5 35.96 34.43 17.66
C MET A 5 36.87 33.29 17.20
N TRP A 6 36.60 32.06 17.62
CA TRP A 6 37.33 30.88 17.15
C TRP A 6 37.16 30.64 15.65
N LYS A 7 35.92 30.76 15.13
CA LYS A 7 35.63 30.65 13.69
C LYS A 7 36.39 31.68 12.87
N GLU A 8 36.37 32.95 13.28
CA GLU A 8 37.11 34.02 12.60
C GLU A 8 38.62 33.80 12.68
N CYS A 9 39.15 33.40 13.85
CA CYS A 9 40.58 33.08 13.99
C CYS A 9 41.04 31.95 13.05
N ASN A 10 40.16 31.02 12.70
CA ASN A 10 40.47 29.93 11.77
C ASN A 10 40.44 30.33 10.30
N LYS A 11 39.86 31.48 9.95
CA LYS A 11 39.85 31.99 8.55
C LYS A 11 41.14 32.73 8.18
N VAL A 12 41.98 33.02 9.17
CA VAL A 12 43.12 33.92 9.03
C VAL A 12 44.41 33.19 9.40
N GLU A 13 45.32 33.02 8.45
CA GLU A 13 46.60 32.31 8.67
C GLU A 13 47.82 33.25 8.75
N LEU A 14 47.71 34.47 8.21
CA LEU A 14 48.84 35.39 8.03
C LEU A 14 48.96 36.46 9.13
N VAL A 15 48.17 36.38 10.20
CA VAL A 15 48.21 37.33 11.32
C VAL A 15 49.23 36.88 12.35
N ARG A 16 50.14 37.77 12.72
CA ARG A 16 51.15 37.52 13.75
C ARG A 16 50.47 37.20 15.10
N ASN A 17 50.91 36.13 15.76
CA ASN A 17 50.38 35.60 17.03
C ASN A 17 48.96 34.98 16.95
N ILE A 18 48.44 34.70 15.75
CA ILE A 18 47.09 34.12 15.62
C ILE A 18 46.96 32.78 16.36
N ASP A 19 48.01 31.96 16.38
CA ASP A 19 48.01 30.67 17.09
C ASP A 19 47.92 30.80 18.61
N THR A 20 48.51 31.86 19.18
CA THR A 20 48.37 32.18 20.61
C THR A 20 46.93 32.56 20.94
N VAL A 21 46.31 33.39 20.10
CA VAL A 21 44.91 33.80 20.26
C VAL A 21 43.99 32.59 20.10
N ARG A 22 44.21 31.72 19.10
CA ARG A 22 43.46 30.47 18.92
C ARG A 22 43.54 29.59 20.16
N SER A 23 44.74 29.37 20.69
CA SER A 23 44.96 28.54 21.88
C SER A 23 44.23 29.09 23.10
N PHE A 24 44.31 30.41 23.34
CA PHE A 24 43.59 31.06 24.43
C PHE A 24 42.07 30.90 24.30
N VAL A 25 41.51 31.10 23.09
CA VAL A 25 40.07 30.94 22.87
C VAL A 25 39.63 29.49 23.10
N VAL A 26 40.43 28.50 22.67
CA VAL A 26 40.14 27.07 22.90
C VAL A 26 40.18 26.73 24.38
N GLU A 27 41.19 27.20 25.13
CA GLU A 27 41.25 27.01 26.58
C GLU A 27 40.03 27.60 27.28
N LYS A 28 39.62 28.81 26.88
CA LYS A 28 38.43 29.44 27.43
C LYS A 28 37.13 28.72 27.07
N LEU A 29 37.01 28.18 25.86
CA LEU A 29 35.84 27.37 25.48
C LEU A 29 35.72 26.08 26.33
N LYS A 30 36.85 25.46 26.69
CA LYS A 30 36.88 24.26 27.55
C LYS A 30 36.41 24.51 28.98
N GLU A 31 36.39 25.76 29.44
CA GLU A 31 35.87 26.13 30.77
C GLU A 31 34.33 26.09 30.84
N PHE A 32 33.64 26.05 29.69
CA PHE A 32 32.17 26.07 29.63
C PHE A 32 31.61 24.70 29.22
N ASP A 33 30.58 24.24 29.93
CA ASP A 33 29.82 23.03 29.59
C ASP A 33 28.40 23.41 29.11
N ASN A 34 28.29 23.80 27.85
CA ASN A 34 27.03 24.19 27.24
C ASN A 34 27.00 23.87 25.75
N GLU A 35 25.84 24.10 25.12
CA GLU A 35 25.56 23.78 23.71
C GLU A 35 26.52 24.48 22.73
N ASP A 36 26.97 25.69 23.04
CA ASP A 36 27.89 26.43 22.16
C ASP A 36 29.29 25.82 22.19
N THR A 37 29.76 25.33 23.35
CA THR A 37 30.99 24.54 23.45
C THR A 37 30.85 23.23 22.67
N ARG A 38 29.69 22.57 22.72
CA ARG A 38 29.46 21.32 21.97
C ARG A 38 29.53 21.53 20.45
N LEU A 39 28.97 22.63 19.95
CA LEU A 39 29.09 23.00 18.53
C LEU A 39 30.56 23.18 18.10
N PHE A 40 31.34 23.88 18.93
CA PHE A 40 32.77 24.01 18.72
C PHE A 40 33.49 22.65 18.70
N GLU A 41 33.21 21.77 19.67
CA GLU A 41 33.83 20.45 19.73
C GLU A 41 33.48 19.59 18.50
N ILE A 42 32.24 19.66 18.01
CA ILE A 42 31.85 18.96 16.78
C ILE A 42 32.66 19.46 15.58
N GLU A 43 32.75 20.79 15.41
CA GLU A 43 33.51 21.39 14.30
C GLU A 43 35.01 21.06 14.39
N ALA A 44 35.59 21.06 15.59
CA ALA A 44 36.98 20.70 15.82
C ALA A 44 37.25 19.22 15.52
N ALA A 45 36.44 18.31 16.07
CA ALA A 45 36.58 16.87 15.85
C ALA A 45 36.46 16.49 14.37
N CYS A 46 35.55 17.14 13.63
CA CYS A 46 35.41 16.95 12.19
C CYS A 46 36.67 17.37 11.41
N LYS A 47 37.33 18.46 11.82
CA LYS A 47 38.61 18.90 11.21
C LYS A 47 39.75 17.91 11.48
N GLU A 48 39.71 17.24 12.63
CA GLU A 48 40.67 16.19 13.01
C GLU A 48 40.38 14.83 12.34
N GLY A 49 39.35 14.75 11.50
CA GLY A 49 38.99 13.54 10.75
C GLY A 49 37.97 12.62 11.43
N THR A 50 37.40 13.05 12.57
CA THR A 50 36.29 12.31 13.21
C THR A 50 35.04 12.39 12.36
N SER A 51 34.28 11.29 12.27
CA SER A 51 32.99 11.30 11.60
C SER A 51 32.04 12.30 12.29
N LYS A 52 31.28 13.05 11.49
CA LYS A 52 30.31 14.00 12.03
C LYS A 52 29.20 13.30 12.83
N PHE A 53 28.90 12.02 12.54
CA PHE A 53 28.00 11.21 13.36
C PHE A 53 28.56 11.02 14.77
N ASP A 54 29.78 10.51 14.89
CA ASP A 54 30.44 10.26 16.19
C ASP A 54 30.59 11.55 16.99
N ALA A 55 30.93 12.65 16.33
CA ALA A 55 31.03 13.96 16.96
C ALA A 55 29.70 14.42 17.58
N PHE A 56 28.58 14.23 16.87
CA PHE A 56 27.25 14.52 17.40
C PHE A 56 26.85 13.58 18.54
N ASP A 57 27.11 12.28 18.41
CA ASP A 57 26.81 11.29 19.46
C ASP A 57 27.54 11.62 20.76
N VAL A 58 28.84 11.96 20.68
CA VAL A 58 29.63 12.40 21.85
C VAL A 58 29.06 13.69 22.44
N ALA A 59 28.72 14.67 21.61
CA ALA A 59 28.16 15.93 22.08
C ALA A 59 26.82 15.73 22.82
N LEU A 60 25.94 14.88 22.28
CA LEU A 60 24.66 14.55 22.90
C LEU A 60 24.82 13.76 24.20
N SER A 61 25.79 12.85 24.28
CA SER A 61 26.05 12.09 25.52
C SER A 61 26.44 13.00 26.69
N LYS A 62 27.10 14.14 26.41
CA LYS A 62 27.49 15.14 27.41
C LYS A 62 26.37 16.15 27.68
N THR A 63 25.65 16.58 26.65
CA THR A 63 24.66 17.66 26.74
C THR A 63 23.38 17.27 25.98
N PRO A 64 22.52 16.41 26.55
CA PRO A 64 21.32 15.92 25.88
C PRO A 64 20.18 16.95 26.01
N THR A 65 20.26 18.06 25.29
CA THR A 65 19.22 19.10 25.28
C THR A 65 18.39 19.05 24.01
N GLU A 66 17.20 19.68 24.02
CA GLU A 66 16.38 19.83 22.83
C GLU A 66 17.18 20.41 21.66
N LYS A 67 17.87 21.54 21.86
CA LYS A 67 18.60 22.23 20.79
C LYS A 67 19.65 21.33 20.13
N MET A 68 20.37 20.52 20.92
CA MET A 68 21.37 19.59 20.37
C MET A 68 20.72 18.50 19.53
N HIS A 69 19.59 17.93 19.97
CA HIS A 69 18.83 16.95 19.18
C HIS A 69 18.30 17.57 17.89
N ARG A 70 17.76 18.79 17.96
CA ARG A 70 17.26 19.55 16.81
C ARG A 70 18.35 19.82 15.78
N LEU A 71 19.54 20.22 16.24
CA LEU A 71 20.70 20.46 15.38
C LEU A 71 21.12 19.18 14.66
N TYR A 72 21.16 18.05 15.37
CA TYR A 72 21.55 16.78 14.79
C TYR A 72 20.50 16.29 13.77
N LEU A 73 19.21 16.32 14.12
CA LEU A 73 18.12 15.99 13.21
C LEU A 73 18.12 16.87 11.95
N LYS A 74 18.37 18.17 12.10
CA LYS A 74 18.46 19.09 10.96
C LYS A 74 19.60 18.66 10.03
N TRP A 75 20.78 18.39 10.58
CA TRP A 75 21.91 17.93 9.78
C TRP A 75 21.62 16.61 9.06
N LEU A 76 21.02 15.63 9.72
CA LEU A 76 20.65 14.35 9.11
C LEU A 76 19.66 14.54 7.95
N ARG A 77 18.62 15.36 8.13
CA ARG A 77 17.61 15.65 7.11
C ARG A 77 18.17 16.42 5.90
N GLU A 78 19.16 17.28 6.12
CA GLU A 78 19.82 18.09 5.08
C GLU A 78 20.99 17.36 4.41
N SER A 79 21.45 16.24 4.97
CA SER A 79 22.54 15.47 4.39
C SER A 79 22.14 14.87 3.03
N SER A 80 23.06 14.94 2.06
CA SER A 80 22.86 14.38 0.71
C SER A 80 22.91 12.85 0.69
N THR A 81 23.39 12.23 1.77
CA THR A 81 23.52 10.80 1.97
C THR A 81 22.36 10.29 2.83
N LYS A 82 21.15 10.28 2.28
CA LYS A 82 20.04 9.52 2.88
C LYS A 82 20.32 8.04 2.69
N ASP A 83 20.93 7.43 3.70
CA ASP A 83 21.19 6.01 3.79
C ASP A 83 20.49 5.40 5.02
N SER A 84 20.43 4.07 5.07
CA SER A 84 19.76 3.35 6.15
C SER A 84 20.33 3.68 7.54
N PHE A 85 21.61 4.05 7.60
CA PHE A 85 22.26 4.46 8.85
C PHE A 85 21.73 5.80 9.35
N SER A 86 21.58 6.78 8.44
CA SER A 86 20.98 8.08 8.76
C SER A 86 19.54 7.93 9.24
N ASP A 87 18.75 7.06 8.62
CA ASP A 87 17.37 6.79 9.04
C ASP A 87 17.31 6.16 10.44
N MET A 88 18.19 5.20 10.74
CA MET A 88 18.32 4.61 12.08
C MET A 88 18.66 5.69 13.14
N LYS A 89 19.55 6.63 12.79
CA LYS A 89 19.89 7.76 13.68
C LYS A 89 18.73 8.71 13.89
N ILE A 90 17.98 9.04 12.84
CA ILE A 90 16.76 9.85 12.95
C ILE A 90 15.77 9.18 13.91
N ARG A 91 15.51 7.87 13.75
CA ARG A 91 14.61 7.12 14.64
C ARG A 91 15.07 7.16 16.10
N SER A 92 16.36 6.94 16.35
CA SER A 92 16.93 7.03 17.71
C SER A 92 16.77 8.42 18.33
N LEU A 93 16.94 9.49 17.53
CA LEU A 93 16.79 10.86 18.01
C LEU A 93 15.34 11.20 18.32
N LEU A 94 14.39 10.79 17.46
CA LEU A 94 12.96 10.98 17.71
C LEU A 94 12.51 10.26 18.99
N ARG A 95 13.06 9.07 19.26
CA ARG A 95 12.83 8.34 20.51
C ARG A 95 13.31 9.13 21.74
N SER A 96 14.55 9.60 21.71
CA SER A 96 15.12 10.43 22.78
C SER A 96 14.32 11.74 22.99
N MET A 97 13.88 12.38 21.91
CA MET A 97 13.06 13.59 21.98
C MET A 97 11.64 13.32 22.52
N CYS A 98 11.06 12.17 22.20
CA CYS A 98 9.83 11.70 22.83
C CYS A 98 10.03 11.51 24.33
N ASP A 99 11.16 10.94 24.75
CA ASP A 99 11.48 10.76 26.17
C ASP A 99 11.66 12.10 26.91
N GLY A 100 12.24 13.10 26.25
CA GLY A 100 12.47 14.43 26.80
C GLY A 100 11.29 15.42 26.71
N ASP A 101 10.12 15.00 26.18
CA ASP A 101 8.96 15.90 25.96
C ASP A 101 9.26 17.08 25.01
N TRP A 102 10.16 16.87 24.05
CA TRP A 102 10.57 17.91 23.09
C TRP A 102 9.97 17.74 21.70
N MET A 103 8.99 16.86 21.53
CA MET A 103 8.40 16.55 20.22
C MET A 103 7.50 17.69 19.72
N THR A 104 7.71 18.11 18.49
CA THR A 104 6.75 18.98 17.77
C THR A 104 5.83 18.15 16.92
N GLU A 105 4.75 18.75 16.42
CA GLU A 105 3.82 18.12 15.47
C GLU A 105 4.53 17.56 14.23
N LYS A 106 5.57 18.23 13.74
CA LYS A 106 6.37 17.72 12.62
C LYS A 106 7.13 16.45 13.00
N ASP A 107 7.70 16.39 14.19
CA ASP A 107 8.46 15.21 14.64
C ASP A 107 7.54 14.04 14.89
N TRP A 108 6.32 14.28 15.38
CA TRP A 108 5.32 13.24 15.53
C TRP A 108 4.95 12.60 14.19
N ARG A 109 4.73 13.42 13.15
CA ARG A 109 4.49 12.90 11.79
C ARG A 109 5.68 12.15 11.22
N ASP A 110 6.89 12.66 11.46
CA ASP A 110 8.12 11.97 11.04
C ASP A 110 8.26 10.62 11.77
N LEU A 111 7.91 10.56 13.06
CA LEU A 111 7.91 9.32 13.84
C LEU A 111 6.85 8.33 13.36
N GLU A 112 5.64 8.80 13.04
CA GLU A 112 4.59 7.96 12.42
C GLU A 112 5.06 7.37 11.09
N GLY A 113 5.68 8.18 10.22
CA GLY A 113 6.28 7.69 8.97
C GLY A 113 7.37 6.64 9.22
N CYS A 114 8.27 6.90 10.16
CA CYS A 114 9.31 5.94 10.55
C CYS A 114 8.72 4.61 11.06
N MET A 115 7.63 4.66 11.81
CA MET A 115 6.99 3.48 12.39
C MET A 115 6.28 2.64 11.33
N GLN A 116 5.72 3.26 10.28
CA GLN A 116 5.17 2.54 9.12
C GLN A 116 6.26 1.85 8.30
N GLU A 117 7.43 2.48 8.17
CA GLU A 117 8.54 1.93 7.38
C GLU A 117 9.33 0.83 8.12
N ALA A 118 9.48 0.97 9.44
CA ALA A 118 10.37 0.15 10.26
C ALA A 118 9.72 -0.27 11.60
N GLU A 119 8.48 -0.79 11.55
CA GLU A 119 7.71 -1.25 12.73
C GLU A 119 8.52 -2.11 13.71
N GLU A 120 9.34 -3.02 13.18
CA GLU A 120 10.05 -4.02 13.99
C GLU A 120 11.17 -3.38 14.85
N GLU A 121 11.61 -2.16 14.53
CA GLU A 121 12.63 -1.43 15.32
C GLU A 121 12.08 -0.76 16.58
N PHE A 122 10.75 -0.62 16.67
CA PHE A 122 10.10 -0.04 17.83
C PHE A 122 9.59 -1.14 18.74
N ASP A 123 10.00 -1.13 20.01
CA ASP A 123 9.45 -2.05 20.99
C ASP A 123 8.06 -1.58 21.47
N GLU A 124 7.33 -2.53 22.05
CA GLU A 124 5.96 -2.33 22.51
C GLU A 124 5.86 -1.25 23.60
N SER A 125 6.83 -1.21 24.53
CA SER A 125 6.85 -0.23 25.62
C SER A 125 6.98 1.20 25.13
N PHE A 126 7.75 1.43 24.07
CA PHE A 126 7.86 2.73 23.45
C PHE A 126 6.57 3.13 22.72
N ILE A 127 5.91 2.19 22.04
CA ILE A 127 4.64 2.46 21.37
C ILE A 127 3.56 2.83 22.39
N GLU A 128 3.50 2.12 23.53
CA GLU A 128 2.58 2.47 24.63
C GLU A 128 2.81 3.90 25.12
N LYS A 129 4.08 4.29 25.34
CA LYS A 129 4.44 5.67 25.70
C LYS A 129 4.02 6.68 24.62
N CYS A 130 4.16 6.35 23.34
CA CYS A 130 3.68 7.19 22.25
C CYS A 130 2.15 7.33 22.28
N LEU A 131 1.41 6.26 22.59
CA LEU A 131 -0.04 6.27 22.71
C LEU A 131 -0.53 7.08 23.92
N GLU A 132 0.20 7.08 25.04
CA GLU A 132 -0.11 7.96 26.19
C GLU A 132 -0.05 9.44 25.80
N LYS A 133 0.93 9.81 24.98
CA LYS A 133 1.14 11.21 24.54
C LYS A 133 0.26 11.59 23.34
N ARG A 134 -0.04 10.63 22.46
CA ARG A 134 -0.77 10.86 21.20
C ARG A 134 -1.80 9.75 20.93
N PRO A 135 -2.85 9.63 21.77
CA PRO A 135 -3.84 8.56 21.66
C PRO A 135 -4.70 8.64 20.38
N GLN A 136 -4.70 9.77 19.68
CA GLN A 136 -5.43 9.98 18.43
C GLN A 136 -4.71 9.42 17.18
N SER A 137 -3.45 8.97 17.31
CA SER A 137 -2.69 8.45 16.18
C SER A 137 -3.15 7.06 15.76
N SER A 138 -3.77 6.96 14.59
CA SER A 138 -4.15 5.67 13.98
C SER A 138 -2.94 4.78 13.70
N VAL A 139 -1.79 5.38 13.37
CA VAL A 139 -0.54 4.67 13.08
C VAL A 139 0.01 3.98 14.32
N PHE A 140 0.08 4.69 15.46
CA PHE A 140 0.57 4.09 16.70
C PHE A 140 -0.36 2.98 17.19
N TRP A 141 -1.68 3.18 17.13
CA TRP A 141 -2.64 2.13 17.49
C TRP A 141 -2.53 0.91 16.57
N SER A 142 -2.45 1.12 15.25
CA SER A 142 -2.28 0.03 14.29
C SER A 142 -1.00 -0.77 14.56
N THR A 143 0.11 -0.09 14.81
CA THR A 143 1.41 -0.74 15.09
C THR A 143 1.37 -1.51 16.41
N TYR A 144 0.72 -0.93 17.43
CA TYR A 144 0.55 -1.59 18.72
C TYR A 144 -0.30 -2.86 18.61
N LEU A 145 -1.43 -2.78 17.91
CA LEU A 145 -2.33 -3.92 17.69
C LEU A 145 -1.65 -5.04 16.89
N GLU A 146 -0.85 -4.71 15.87
CA GLU A 146 -0.08 -5.70 15.12
C GLU A 146 0.90 -6.48 16.03
N LYS A 147 1.60 -5.80 16.95
CA LYS A 147 2.46 -6.47 17.92
C LYS A 147 1.67 -7.32 18.91
N ARG A 148 0.54 -6.82 19.40
CA ARG A 148 -0.37 -7.58 20.28
C ARG A 148 -0.95 -8.81 19.58
N LEU A 149 -1.24 -8.73 18.29
CA LEU A 149 -1.71 -9.85 17.48
C LEU A 149 -0.65 -10.96 17.41
N LYS A 150 0.63 -10.61 17.20
CA LYS A 150 1.76 -11.56 17.19
C LYS A 150 1.96 -12.26 18.55
N ASN A 151 1.55 -11.63 19.66
CA ASN A 151 1.72 -12.14 21.02
C ASN A 151 0.57 -13.05 21.52
N ASN A 152 -0.38 -13.45 20.65
CA ASN A 152 -1.53 -14.33 21.00
C ASN A 152 -2.36 -13.81 22.18
N VAL A 153 -2.66 -12.51 22.21
CA VAL A 153 -3.53 -11.90 23.22
C VAL A 153 -4.93 -12.52 23.19
N ALA A 154 -5.55 -12.67 24.36
CA ALA A 154 -6.89 -13.23 24.50
C ALA A 154 -7.94 -12.41 23.70
N VAL A 155 -8.96 -13.08 23.17
CA VAL A 155 -9.98 -12.47 22.28
C VAL A 155 -10.64 -11.25 22.92
N ASP A 156 -11.07 -11.36 24.17
CA ASP A 156 -11.75 -10.27 24.87
C ASP A 156 -10.82 -9.07 25.10
N GLU A 157 -9.56 -9.33 25.49
CA GLU A 157 -8.55 -8.30 25.73
C GLU A 157 -8.19 -7.55 24.43
N PHE A 158 -8.02 -8.28 23.32
CA PHE A 158 -7.73 -7.69 22.03
C PHE A 158 -8.91 -6.85 21.51
N ARG A 159 -10.14 -7.33 21.72
CA ARG A 159 -11.34 -6.57 21.38
C ARG A 159 -11.44 -5.28 22.19
N ASP A 160 -11.13 -5.31 23.48
CA ASP A 160 -11.10 -4.11 24.32
C ASP A 160 -10.02 -3.12 23.90
N LEU A 161 -8.87 -3.61 23.43
CA LEU A 161 -7.82 -2.78 22.81
C LEU A 161 -8.32 -2.08 21.54
N CYS A 162 -8.97 -2.82 20.63
CA CYS A 162 -9.56 -2.23 19.43
C CYS A 162 -10.63 -1.18 19.77
N ASN A 163 -11.53 -1.46 20.71
CA ASN A 163 -12.56 -0.52 21.13
C ASN A 163 -11.95 0.76 21.72
N ARG A 164 -10.92 0.64 22.56
CA ARG A 164 -10.18 1.81 23.09
C ARG A 164 -9.54 2.64 21.99
N ALA A 165 -8.96 2.01 20.97
CA ALA A 165 -8.41 2.72 19.83
C ALA A 165 -9.50 3.49 19.07
N LEU A 166 -10.62 2.84 18.76
CA LEU A 166 -11.75 3.41 18.03
C LEU A 166 -12.40 4.61 18.76
N GLU A 167 -12.32 4.66 20.09
CA GLU A 167 -12.80 5.80 20.89
C GLU A 167 -11.91 7.05 20.77
N LYS A 168 -10.64 6.89 20.37
CA LYS A 168 -9.64 7.97 20.40
C LYS A 168 -9.28 8.51 19.04
N ILE A 169 -9.31 7.67 18.01
CA ILE A 169 -8.88 8.05 16.65
C ILE A 169 -10.01 8.70 15.84
N ASP A 170 -9.63 9.42 14.79
CA ASP A 170 -10.60 9.93 13.81
C ASP A 170 -11.34 8.75 13.14
N PRO A 171 -12.69 8.78 13.07
CA PRO A 171 -13.47 7.78 12.35
C PRO A 171 -13.01 7.52 10.91
N GLU A 172 -12.51 8.52 10.19
CA GLU A 172 -11.99 8.37 8.81
C GLU A 172 -10.69 7.56 8.75
N GLU A 173 -9.93 7.54 9.84
CA GLU A 173 -8.68 6.78 9.98
C GLU A 173 -8.86 5.43 10.68
N SER A 174 -10.11 5.04 10.99
CA SER A 174 -10.40 3.84 11.78
C SER A 174 -10.23 2.50 11.05
N PHE A 175 -10.06 2.52 9.72
CA PHE A 175 -9.99 1.31 8.91
C PHE A 175 -8.92 0.30 9.37
N PRO A 176 -7.65 0.69 9.65
CA PRO A 176 -6.63 -0.26 10.09
C PRO A 176 -7.00 -0.97 11.40
N ILE A 177 -7.70 -0.30 12.31
CA ILE A 177 -8.12 -0.90 13.59
C ILE A 177 -9.17 -1.99 13.35
N TRP A 178 -10.15 -1.73 12.47
CA TRP A 178 -11.13 -2.74 12.08
C TRP A 178 -10.48 -3.92 11.38
N GLN A 179 -9.48 -3.66 10.52
CA GLN A 179 -8.73 -4.71 9.86
C GLN A 179 -8.03 -5.63 10.89
N HIS A 180 -7.36 -5.07 11.89
CA HIS A 180 -6.74 -5.84 12.98
C HIS A 180 -7.77 -6.66 13.78
N ALA A 181 -8.93 -6.09 14.09
CA ALA A 181 -10.00 -6.80 14.79
C ALA A 181 -10.52 -8.01 13.99
N ILE A 182 -10.65 -7.85 12.67
CA ILE A 182 -11.06 -8.91 11.75
C ILE A 182 -9.98 -9.99 11.65
N ASP A 183 -8.71 -9.59 11.47
CA ASP A 183 -7.58 -10.51 11.35
C ASP A 183 -7.40 -11.35 12.63
N HIS A 184 -7.54 -10.73 13.80
CA HIS A 184 -7.56 -11.43 15.08
C HIS A 184 -8.71 -12.43 15.16
N SER A 185 -9.93 -12.02 14.80
CA SER A 185 -11.10 -12.91 14.80
C SER A 185 -10.91 -14.11 13.86
N ILE A 186 -10.31 -13.91 12.68
CA ILE A 186 -10.01 -15.00 11.74
C ILE A 186 -9.07 -16.04 12.38
N MET A 187 -8.07 -15.59 13.15
CA MET A 187 -7.08 -16.47 13.76
C MET A 187 -7.59 -17.17 15.03
N PHE A 188 -8.34 -16.46 15.88
CA PHE A 188 -8.64 -16.92 17.25
C PHE A 188 -10.13 -17.15 17.53
N ALA A 189 -11.04 -16.60 16.72
CA ALA A 189 -12.49 -16.72 16.89
C ALA A 189 -13.21 -16.90 15.54
N PRO A 190 -12.90 -17.96 14.75
CA PRO A 190 -13.36 -18.10 13.36
C PRO A 190 -14.89 -18.15 13.20
N ASN A 191 -15.63 -18.49 14.25
CA ASN A 191 -17.09 -18.52 14.25
C ASN A 191 -17.72 -17.12 14.37
N GLU A 192 -16.94 -16.11 14.77
CA GLU A 192 -17.42 -14.74 15.01
C GLU A 192 -17.04 -13.78 13.86
N VAL A 193 -16.23 -14.21 12.90
CA VAL A 193 -15.64 -13.36 11.86
C VAL A 193 -16.69 -12.57 11.07
N GLU A 194 -17.74 -13.25 10.58
CA GLU A 194 -18.80 -12.57 9.83
C GLU A 194 -19.53 -11.54 10.72
N GLN A 195 -19.76 -11.86 12.00
CA GLN A 195 -20.37 -10.90 12.95
C GLN A 195 -19.48 -9.67 13.16
N VAL A 196 -18.16 -9.86 13.26
CA VAL A 196 -17.19 -8.76 13.36
C VAL A 196 -17.24 -7.87 12.11
N PHE A 197 -17.35 -8.45 10.91
CA PHE A 197 -17.56 -7.69 9.68
C PHE A 197 -18.85 -6.85 9.74
N TYR A 198 -19.97 -7.45 10.14
CA TYR A 198 -21.25 -6.73 10.26
C TYR A 198 -21.20 -5.61 11.30
N ASP A 199 -20.60 -5.84 12.45
CA ASP A 199 -20.42 -4.84 13.49
C ASP A 199 -19.53 -3.69 13.03
N ALA A 200 -18.43 -4.01 12.33
CA ALA A 200 -17.52 -3.02 11.76
C ALA A 200 -18.22 -2.15 10.72
N MET A 201 -18.98 -2.74 9.80
CA MET A 201 -19.77 -2.01 8.80
C MET A 201 -20.85 -1.12 9.43
N LYS A 202 -21.43 -1.54 10.56
CA LYS A 202 -22.47 -0.79 11.28
C LYS A 202 -21.92 0.38 12.08
N LYS A 203 -20.72 0.23 12.66
CA LYS A 203 -20.12 1.23 13.56
C LYS A 203 -19.20 2.21 12.84
N ALA A 204 -18.59 1.80 11.73
CA ALA A 204 -17.75 2.67 10.92
C ALA A 204 -18.56 3.73 10.15
N ASN A 205 -17.90 4.81 9.76
CA ASN A 205 -18.49 5.77 8.82
C ASN A 205 -18.61 5.16 7.41
N THR A 206 -19.30 5.86 6.49
CA THR A 206 -19.55 5.39 5.12
C THR A 206 -18.27 5.03 4.35
N SER A 207 -17.23 5.86 4.48
CA SER A 207 -15.94 5.69 3.79
C SER A 207 -15.25 4.39 4.22
N VAL A 208 -15.09 4.19 5.54
CA VAL A 208 -14.45 3.02 6.13
C VAL A 208 -15.32 1.77 5.98
N ALA A 209 -16.64 1.88 6.11
CA ALA A 209 -17.56 0.76 5.87
C ALA A 209 -17.42 0.21 4.44
N SER A 210 -17.21 1.06 3.43
CA SER A 210 -16.96 0.59 2.06
C SER A 210 -15.66 -0.21 1.94
N LYS A 211 -14.59 0.23 2.62
CA LYS A 211 -13.33 -0.52 2.67
C LYS A 211 -13.49 -1.87 3.39
N ILE A 212 -14.24 -1.89 4.50
CA ILE A 212 -14.57 -3.13 5.22
C ILE A 212 -15.36 -4.10 4.32
N LYS A 213 -16.32 -3.60 3.53
CA LYS A 213 -17.05 -4.42 2.55
C LYS A 213 -16.12 -5.05 1.51
N MET A 214 -15.15 -4.30 0.99
CA MET A 214 -14.16 -4.86 0.06
C MET A 214 -13.34 -5.98 0.72
N LEU A 215 -12.91 -5.79 1.97
CA LEU A 215 -12.22 -6.82 2.74
C LEU A 215 -13.14 -8.04 2.99
N PHE A 216 -14.42 -7.83 3.23
CA PHE A 216 -15.38 -8.92 3.41
C PHE A 216 -15.56 -9.72 2.11
N VAL A 217 -15.60 -9.05 0.96
CA VAL A 217 -15.61 -9.71 -0.35
C VAL A 217 -14.36 -10.58 -0.52
N ASP A 218 -13.18 -10.09 -0.15
CA ASP A 218 -11.94 -10.87 -0.21
C ASP A 218 -12.00 -12.12 0.69
N TYR A 219 -12.48 -11.96 1.93
CA TYR A 219 -12.69 -13.06 2.87
C TYR A 219 -13.64 -14.12 2.31
N LEU A 220 -14.80 -13.72 1.77
CA LEU A 220 -15.78 -14.65 1.20
C LEU A 220 -15.23 -15.39 -0.02
N ASN A 221 -14.48 -14.71 -0.89
CA ASN A 221 -13.83 -15.38 -2.01
C ASN A 221 -12.77 -16.39 -1.52
N GLN A 222 -12.00 -16.07 -0.47
CA GLN A 222 -11.05 -17.02 0.11
C GLN A 222 -11.76 -18.25 0.70
N LEU A 223 -12.88 -18.06 1.42
CA LEU A 223 -13.68 -19.19 1.91
C LEU A 223 -14.19 -20.09 0.77
N PHE A 224 -14.58 -19.49 -0.35
CA PHE A 224 -15.02 -20.23 -1.52
C PHE A 224 -13.87 -20.99 -2.19
N GLU A 225 -12.70 -20.36 -2.34
CA GLU A 225 -11.49 -21.01 -2.87
C GLU A 225 -11.02 -22.17 -1.98
N ASP A 226 -11.17 -22.03 -0.67
CA ASP A 226 -10.90 -23.06 0.33
C ASP A 226 -11.98 -24.17 0.36
N GLY A 227 -13.08 -24.02 -0.37
CA GLY A 227 -14.20 -24.96 -0.40
C GLY A 227 -15.06 -24.97 0.88
N LYS A 228 -14.97 -23.92 1.71
CA LYS A 228 -15.74 -23.78 2.96
C LYS A 228 -17.17 -23.29 2.74
N ILE A 229 -17.42 -22.59 1.63
CA ILE A 229 -18.76 -22.17 1.21
C ILE A 229 -19.03 -22.57 -0.24
N THR A 230 -20.30 -22.76 -0.59
CA THR A 230 -20.71 -23.06 -1.97
C THR A 230 -20.81 -21.80 -2.83
N GLN A 231 -20.96 -21.98 -4.15
CA GLN A 231 -21.16 -20.87 -5.08
C GLN A 231 -22.46 -20.10 -4.76
N GLU A 232 -23.52 -20.81 -4.37
CA GLU A 232 -24.81 -20.24 -3.99
C GLU A 232 -24.68 -19.39 -2.72
N GLN A 233 -24.00 -19.91 -1.71
CA GLN A 233 -23.75 -19.21 -0.45
C GLN A 233 -22.90 -17.95 -0.62
N LEU A 234 -21.89 -18.01 -1.49
CA LEU A 234 -21.09 -16.85 -1.86
C LEU A 234 -21.95 -15.79 -2.58
N LYS A 235 -22.74 -16.22 -3.56
CA LYS A 235 -23.61 -15.33 -4.33
C LYS A 235 -24.64 -14.64 -3.45
N GLU A 236 -25.26 -15.36 -2.52
CA GLU A 236 -26.23 -14.83 -1.56
C GLU A 236 -25.61 -13.71 -0.71
N ARG A 237 -24.46 -13.97 -0.10
CA ARG A 237 -23.75 -12.97 0.73
C ARG A 237 -23.28 -11.77 -0.08
N LEU A 238 -22.75 -11.98 -1.28
CA LEU A 238 -22.36 -10.86 -2.16
C LEU A 238 -23.56 -10.02 -2.59
N MET A 239 -24.70 -10.64 -2.87
CA MET A 239 -25.94 -9.93 -3.14
C MET A 239 -26.41 -9.13 -1.93
N GLU A 240 -26.29 -9.68 -0.73
CA GLU A 240 -26.61 -8.96 0.52
C GLU A 240 -25.72 -7.70 0.66
N LEU A 241 -24.40 -7.83 0.46
CA LEU A 241 -23.48 -6.70 0.53
C LEU A 241 -23.77 -5.63 -0.54
N VAL A 242 -24.09 -6.06 -1.76
CA VAL A 242 -24.48 -5.17 -2.86
C VAL A 242 -25.79 -4.43 -2.54
N ASN A 243 -26.73 -5.06 -1.86
CA ASN A 243 -28.01 -4.46 -1.50
C ASN A 243 -27.96 -3.65 -0.20
N SER A 244 -26.96 -3.90 0.66
CA SER A 244 -26.75 -3.18 1.92
C SER A 244 -26.08 -1.84 1.65
N LYS A 245 -26.82 -0.73 1.77
CA LYS A 245 -26.32 0.64 1.51
C LYS A 245 -25.73 1.27 2.77
N PRO A 246 -24.80 2.24 2.66
CA PRO A 246 -24.22 2.81 1.44
C PRO A 246 -23.07 1.98 0.85
N ASN A 247 -22.85 2.11 -0.46
CA ASN A 247 -21.76 1.47 -1.21
C ASN A 247 -20.98 2.53 -1.99
N SER A 248 -19.65 2.43 -2.05
CA SER A 248 -18.84 3.28 -2.93
C SER A 248 -18.67 2.63 -4.32
N GLY A 249 -18.35 3.44 -5.33
CA GLY A 249 -18.08 2.94 -6.67
C GLY A 249 -16.90 1.95 -6.70
N GLU A 250 -15.89 2.12 -5.83
CA GLU A 250 -14.76 1.19 -5.69
C GLU A 250 -15.21 -0.19 -5.23
N PHE A 251 -16.16 -0.26 -4.29
CA PHE A 251 -16.72 -1.54 -3.84
C PHE A 251 -17.37 -2.30 -5.00
N TYR A 252 -18.18 -1.62 -5.81
CA TYR A 252 -18.81 -2.23 -6.99
C TYR A 252 -17.77 -2.71 -8.02
N CYS A 253 -16.72 -1.91 -8.27
CA CYS A 253 -15.58 -2.33 -9.11
C CYS A 253 -14.90 -3.58 -8.55
N HIS A 254 -14.69 -3.65 -7.22
CA HIS A 254 -14.05 -4.77 -6.56
C HIS A 254 -14.85 -6.07 -6.72
N VAL A 255 -16.15 -6.04 -6.40
CA VAL A 255 -17.04 -7.19 -6.57
C VAL A 255 -17.06 -7.66 -8.03
N HIS A 256 -17.17 -6.73 -8.98
CA HIS A 256 -17.16 -7.04 -10.40
C HIS A 256 -15.87 -7.78 -10.84
N ARG A 257 -14.69 -7.27 -10.46
CA ARG A 257 -13.42 -7.90 -10.81
C ARG A 257 -13.30 -9.29 -10.20
N LYS A 258 -13.61 -9.42 -8.91
CA LYS A 258 -13.57 -10.72 -8.21
C LYS A 258 -14.49 -11.74 -8.83
N GLU A 259 -15.69 -11.35 -9.27
CA GLU A 259 -16.60 -12.24 -9.99
C GLU A 259 -15.99 -12.72 -11.31
N LEU A 260 -15.38 -11.82 -12.09
CA LEU A 260 -14.81 -12.15 -13.40
C LEU A 260 -13.48 -12.92 -13.34
N GLU A 261 -12.75 -12.85 -12.23
CA GLU A 261 -11.50 -13.61 -12.01
C GLU A 261 -11.75 -15.11 -11.73
N ARG A 262 -12.99 -15.49 -11.41
CA ARG A 262 -13.35 -16.88 -11.09
C ARG A 262 -13.23 -17.80 -12.30
N SER A 263 -13.05 -19.10 -12.01
CA SER A 263 -13.01 -20.14 -13.05
C SER A 263 -14.32 -20.26 -13.84
N ASN A 264 -15.45 -20.06 -13.16
CA ASN A 264 -16.79 -20.07 -13.74
C ASN A 264 -17.53 -18.77 -13.35
N PRO A 265 -17.25 -17.64 -14.02
CA PRO A 265 -17.78 -16.35 -13.64
C PRO A 265 -19.28 -16.24 -13.95
N ASP A 266 -20.08 -15.73 -13.01
CA ASP A 266 -21.45 -15.30 -13.27
C ASP A 266 -21.41 -13.92 -13.96
N THR A 267 -21.28 -13.93 -15.28
CA THR A 267 -21.17 -12.70 -16.06
C THR A 267 -22.41 -11.82 -15.94
N LYS A 268 -23.60 -12.40 -15.70
CA LYS A 268 -24.83 -11.61 -15.50
C LYS A 268 -24.79 -10.87 -14.18
N PHE A 269 -24.37 -11.55 -13.11
CA PHE A 269 -24.18 -10.89 -11.81
C PHE A 269 -23.10 -9.81 -11.88
N ALA A 270 -21.96 -10.08 -12.51
CA ALA A 270 -20.90 -9.08 -12.69
C ALA A 270 -21.39 -7.80 -13.42
N GLY A 271 -22.27 -7.96 -14.41
CA GLY A 271 -22.91 -6.82 -15.09
C GLY A 271 -23.95 -6.10 -14.22
N PHE A 272 -24.74 -6.86 -13.46
CA PHE A 272 -25.71 -6.31 -12.51
C PHE A 272 -25.05 -5.42 -11.45
N VAL A 273 -23.94 -5.85 -10.86
CA VAL A 273 -23.17 -5.10 -9.84
C VAL A 273 -22.80 -3.70 -10.33
N LEU A 274 -22.25 -3.58 -11.54
CA LEU A 274 -21.87 -2.28 -12.10
C LEU A 274 -23.09 -1.45 -12.52
N LYS A 275 -24.14 -2.11 -13.02
CA LYS A 275 -25.42 -1.44 -13.32
C LYS A 275 -26.01 -0.81 -12.06
N SER A 276 -25.92 -1.48 -10.91
CA SER A 276 -26.38 -0.93 -9.62
C SER A 276 -25.59 0.32 -9.23
N ALA A 277 -24.26 0.31 -9.37
CA ALA A 277 -23.44 1.51 -9.12
C ALA A 277 -23.90 2.73 -9.93
N VAL A 278 -24.23 2.50 -11.20
CA VAL A 278 -24.70 3.54 -12.13
C VAL A 278 -26.09 4.05 -11.76
N ILE A 279 -27.01 3.14 -11.41
CA ILE A 279 -28.38 3.49 -10.99
C ILE A 279 -28.39 4.26 -9.67
N GLU A 280 -27.47 3.93 -8.77
CA GLU A 280 -27.34 4.58 -7.47
C GLU A 280 -26.55 5.89 -7.51
N GLU A 281 -26.11 6.32 -8.70
CA GLU A 281 -25.33 7.56 -8.90
C GLU A 281 -24.05 7.64 -8.02
N CYS A 282 -23.50 6.48 -7.66
CA CYS A 282 -22.24 6.35 -6.90
C CYS A 282 -21.09 5.75 -7.72
N ALA A 283 -21.32 5.52 -9.02
CA ALA A 283 -20.34 4.97 -9.94
C ALA A 283 -19.16 5.93 -10.13
N THR A 284 -17.94 5.43 -9.94
CA THR A 284 -16.72 6.12 -10.37
C THR A 284 -16.56 6.04 -11.89
N VAL A 285 -15.69 6.87 -12.47
CA VAL A 285 -15.31 6.80 -13.89
C VAL A 285 -14.90 5.37 -14.25
N GLU A 286 -14.13 4.72 -13.38
CA GLU A 286 -13.73 3.34 -13.56
C GLU A 286 -14.92 2.37 -13.62
N ALA A 287 -15.90 2.49 -12.72
CA ALA A 287 -17.08 1.63 -12.70
C ALA A 287 -17.86 1.72 -14.02
N VAL A 288 -18.03 2.94 -14.55
CA VAL A 288 -18.69 3.17 -15.85
C VAL A 288 -17.91 2.55 -17.00
N ILE A 289 -16.57 2.68 -17.00
CA ILE A 289 -15.72 2.10 -18.04
C ILE A 289 -15.70 0.56 -17.97
N LEU A 290 -15.71 -0.03 -16.79
CA LEU A 290 -15.87 -1.47 -16.61
C LEU A 290 -17.25 -1.93 -17.12
N TYR A 291 -18.30 -1.14 -16.88
CA TYR A 291 -19.65 -1.49 -17.35
C TYR A 291 -19.75 -1.39 -18.87
N ALA A 292 -19.08 -0.40 -19.46
CA ALA A 292 -18.93 -0.27 -20.90
C ALA A 292 -18.22 -1.48 -21.50
N LYS A 293 -17.08 -1.90 -20.93
CA LYS A 293 -16.35 -3.12 -21.35
C LYS A 293 -17.24 -4.37 -21.26
N TRP A 294 -18.01 -4.49 -20.20
CA TRP A 294 -18.93 -5.60 -20.02
C TRP A 294 -20.06 -5.59 -21.07
N THR A 295 -20.70 -4.45 -21.30
CA THR A 295 -21.78 -4.31 -22.31
C THR A 295 -21.27 -4.58 -23.72
N MET A 296 -20.06 -4.14 -24.09
CA MET A 296 -19.48 -4.48 -25.41
C MET A 296 -19.35 -5.99 -25.65
N LYS A 297 -19.15 -6.77 -24.59
CA LYS A 297 -18.93 -8.22 -24.69
C LYS A 297 -20.23 -9.03 -24.57
N TYR A 298 -21.17 -8.57 -23.75
CA TYR A 298 -22.33 -9.36 -23.34
C TYR A 298 -23.69 -8.71 -23.64
N ASP A 299 -23.74 -7.39 -23.85
CA ASP A 299 -24.98 -6.63 -24.04
C ASP A 299 -24.75 -5.34 -24.85
N VAL A 300 -24.40 -5.51 -26.13
CA VAL A 300 -23.97 -4.41 -27.01
C VAL A 300 -25.07 -3.36 -27.19
N SER A 301 -26.34 -3.76 -27.08
CA SER A 301 -27.50 -2.87 -27.12
C SER A 301 -27.40 -1.73 -26.11
N ASN A 302 -26.87 -2.01 -24.91
CA ASN A 302 -26.78 -1.02 -23.84
C ASN A 302 -25.50 -0.18 -23.86
N PHE A 303 -24.53 -0.46 -24.74
CA PHE A 303 -23.25 0.25 -24.77
C PHE A 303 -23.41 1.77 -24.94
N HIS A 304 -24.28 2.21 -25.87
CA HIS A 304 -24.55 3.63 -26.10
C HIS A 304 -25.24 4.30 -24.91
N VAL A 305 -26.06 3.56 -24.15
CA VAL A 305 -26.72 4.06 -22.94
C VAL A 305 -25.68 4.33 -21.87
N VAL A 306 -24.71 3.42 -21.67
CA VAL A 306 -23.62 3.61 -20.71
C VAL A 306 -22.83 4.89 -21.01
N HIS A 307 -22.55 5.17 -22.28
CA HIS A 307 -21.89 6.42 -22.69
C HIS A 307 -22.68 7.66 -22.25
N GLN A 308 -23.97 7.70 -22.60
CA GLN A 308 -24.84 8.83 -22.28
C GLN A 308 -24.97 9.03 -20.77
N THR A 309 -25.04 7.94 -20.01
CA THR A 309 -25.09 8.01 -18.56
C THR A 309 -23.79 8.53 -17.97
N GLY A 310 -22.62 8.08 -18.45
CA GLY A 310 -21.32 8.60 -18.02
C GLY A 310 -21.18 10.11 -18.27
N LEU A 311 -21.62 10.61 -19.43
CA LEU A 311 -21.64 12.04 -19.74
C LEU A 311 -22.54 12.87 -18.83
N LYS A 312 -23.57 12.26 -18.22
CA LYS A 312 -24.49 12.93 -17.29
C LYS A 312 -24.00 12.88 -15.84
N LEU A 313 -23.35 11.77 -15.45
CA LEU A 313 -22.88 11.54 -14.09
C LEU A 313 -21.69 12.43 -13.72
N PHE A 314 -20.73 12.61 -14.62
CA PHE A 314 -19.47 13.28 -14.30
C PHE A 314 -19.44 14.76 -14.71
N LYS A 315 -18.66 15.56 -13.97
CA LYS A 315 -18.42 16.98 -14.24
C LYS A 315 -16.96 17.34 -14.01
N GLY A 316 -16.50 18.43 -14.64
CA GLY A 316 -15.13 18.93 -14.47
C GLY A 316 -14.08 17.88 -14.80
N SER A 317 -13.08 17.72 -13.94
CA SER A 317 -11.96 16.80 -14.15
C SER A 317 -12.38 15.33 -14.31
N GLU A 318 -13.46 14.89 -13.66
CA GLU A 318 -13.96 13.52 -13.80
C GLU A 318 -14.57 13.27 -15.18
N LEU A 319 -15.23 14.30 -15.75
CA LEU A 319 -15.78 14.21 -17.10
C LEU A 319 -14.64 14.12 -18.13
N ASP A 320 -13.58 14.90 -17.94
CA ASP A 320 -12.38 14.83 -18.79
C ASP A 320 -11.73 13.45 -18.71
N GLU A 321 -11.57 12.89 -17.50
CA GLU A 321 -11.06 11.52 -17.34
C GLU A 321 -11.97 10.50 -18.04
N PHE A 322 -13.28 10.62 -17.86
CA PHE A 322 -14.25 9.74 -18.51
C PHE A 322 -14.14 9.78 -20.03
N VAL A 323 -14.09 10.97 -20.64
CA VAL A 323 -13.98 11.13 -22.09
C VAL A 323 -12.67 10.50 -22.61
N VAL A 324 -11.55 10.70 -21.89
CA VAL A 324 -10.26 10.09 -22.24
C VAL A 324 -10.35 8.56 -22.18
N ARG A 325 -10.81 8.00 -21.06
CA ARG A 325 -10.91 6.54 -20.86
C ARG A 325 -11.89 5.89 -21.83
N TRP A 326 -13.01 6.57 -22.13
CA TRP A 326 -14.00 6.11 -23.09
C TRP A 326 -13.43 6.07 -24.50
N THR A 327 -12.74 7.13 -24.91
CA THR A 327 -12.08 7.21 -26.23
C THR A 327 -11.06 6.10 -26.39
N GLN A 328 -10.22 5.86 -25.37
CA GLN A 328 -9.26 4.76 -25.34
C GLN A 328 -9.96 3.40 -25.50
N LEU A 329 -11.04 3.16 -24.75
CA LEU A 329 -11.82 1.92 -24.86
C LEU A 329 -12.34 1.67 -26.29
N VAL A 330 -12.93 2.68 -26.92
CA VAL A 330 -13.47 2.56 -28.29
C VAL A 330 -12.36 2.34 -29.31
N GLN A 331 -11.23 3.05 -29.17
CA GLN A 331 -10.06 2.89 -30.04
C GLN A 331 -9.45 1.49 -29.93
N GLU A 332 -9.31 0.96 -28.71
CA GLU A 332 -8.82 -0.39 -28.45
C GLU A 332 -9.73 -1.43 -29.10
N ALA A 333 -11.04 -1.32 -28.91
CA ALA A 333 -12.01 -2.24 -29.50
C ALA A 333 -12.00 -2.20 -31.03
N ALA A 334 -11.90 -1.01 -31.64
CA ALA A 334 -11.77 -0.86 -33.09
C ALA A 334 -10.47 -1.49 -33.61
N ALA A 335 -9.34 -1.29 -32.90
CA ALA A 335 -8.06 -1.88 -33.26
C ALA A 335 -8.09 -3.42 -33.16
N GLU A 336 -8.78 -3.98 -32.16
CA GLU A 336 -8.98 -5.43 -32.03
C GLU A 336 -9.84 -6.01 -33.14
N ALA A 337 -10.93 -5.32 -33.51
CA ALA A 337 -11.77 -5.72 -34.64
C ALA A 337 -10.96 -5.82 -35.94
N ILE A 338 -10.17 -4.79 -36.26
CA ILE A 338 -9.28 -4.76 -37.45
C ILE A 338 -8.25 -5.90 -37.41
N LYS A 339 -7.65 -6.18 -36.24
CA LYS A 339 -6.70 -7.28 -36.07
C LYS A 339 -7.37 -8.65 -36.29
N SER A 340 -8.60 -8.82 -35.82
CA SER A 340 -9.36 -10.07 -35.96
C SER A 340 -9.72 -10.36 -37.42
N GLU A 341 -10.18 -9.34 -38.16
CA GLU A 341 -10.49 -9.45 -39.60
C GLU A 341 -9.27 -9.85 -40.42
N ARG A 342 -8.12 -9.17 -40.19
CA ARG A 342 -6.86 -9.51 -40.87
C ARG A 342 -6.38 -10.94 -40.60
N ARG A 343 -6.69 -11.51 -39.42
CA ARG A 343 -6.37 -12.92 -39.09
C ARG A 343 -7.32 -13.89 -39.82
N VAL A 344 -8.61 -13.57 -39.91
CA VAL A 344 -9.59 -14.36 -40.65
C VAL A 344 -9.27 -14.38 -42.14
N ASP A 345 -8.88 -13.26 -42.73
CA ASP A 345 -8.52 -13.17 -44.15
C ASP A 345 -7.25 -13.97 -44.48
N LYS A 346 -6.25 -13.94 -43.60
CA LYS A 346 -5.05 -14.79 -43.74
C LYS A 346 -5.38 -16.28 -43.62
N ALA A 347 -6.32 -16.66 -42.75
CA ALA A 347 -6.77 -18.05 -42.61
C ALA A 347 -7.60 -18.53 -43.82
N LYS A 348 -8.47 -17.67 -44.38
CA LYS A 348 -9.23 -17.96 -45.60
C LYS A 348 -8.30 -18.10 -46.81
N LYS A 349 -7.31 -17.21 -46.98
CA LYS A 349 -6.29 -17.33 -48.04
C LYS A 349 -5.47 -18.62 -47.92
N LYS A 350 -5.09 -19.06 -46.71
CA LYS A 350 -4.41 -20.37 -46.51
C LYS A 350 -5.31 -21.59 -46.82
N LYS A 351 -6.63 -21.50 -46.60
CA LYS A 351 -7.56 -22.59 -46.97
C LYS A 351 -7.82 -22.67 -48.48
N ILE A 352 -7.80 -21.55 -49.20
CA ILE A 352 -7.99 -21.49 -50.66
C ILE A 352 -6.78 -22.08 -51.40
N VAL A 353 -5.55 -21.89 -50.91
CA VAL A 353 -4.34 -22.50 -51.50
C VAL A 353 -4.31 -24.03 -51.40
N LYS A 354 -5.06 -24.65 -50.47
CA LYS A 354 -5.17 -26.11 -50.35
C LYS A 354 -6.25 -26.76 -51.24
N LYS A 355 -6.99 -25.99 -52.05
CA LYS A 355 -7.94 -26.52 -53.04
C LYS A 355 -7.52 -26.09 -54.46
N VAL A 356 -6.62 -26.84 -55.06
CA VAL A 356 -6.34 -26.83 -56.51
C VAL A 356 -6.34 -28.28 -57.01
N PRO A 357 -6.85 -28.58 -58.22
CA PRO A 357 -7.48 -29.87 -58.55
C PRO A 357 -6.50 -30.98 -58.92
N ILE A 358 -6.92 -32.20 -58.60
CA ILE A 358 -6.38 -33.44 -59.16
C ILE A 358 -6.69 -33.48 -60.66
N LYS A 359 -5.65 -33.49 -61.51
CA LYS A 359 -5.71 -34.06 -62.86
C LYS A 359 -4.91 -35.35 -62.87
N GLU A 360 -5.55 -36.38 -63.41
CA GLU A 360 -5.10 -37.75 -63.55
C GLU A 360 -3.80 -37.89 -64.35
N LYS A 361 -2.89 -38.75 -63.87
CA LYS A 361 -2.13 -39.68 -64.73
C LYS A 361 -2.02 -41.03 -64.02
N LYS A 362 -2.37 -42.08 -64.76
CA LYS A 362 -2.40 -43.50 -64.37
C LYS A 362 -1.00 -44.10 -64.16
N LYS A 363 -1.02 -45.26 -63.47
CA LYS A 363 -0.01 -46.35 -63.33
C LYS A 363 1.00 -46.16 -62.20
N CYS A 364 1.38 -47.16 -61.40
CA CYS A 364 0.92 -48.53 -61.11
C CYS A 364 1.78 -49.04 -59.93
N LEU A 365 1.22 -49.95 -59.11
CA LEU A 365 1.88 -51.04 -58.36
C LEU A 365 2.85 -50.75 -57.17
N CYS A 366 2.38 -51.19 -55.99
CA CYS A 366 3.03 -52.08 -54.99
C CYS A 366 3.13 -51.55 -53.54
N ASP A 367 2.49 -52.32 -52.65
CA ASP A 367 2.90 -52.79 -51.30
C ASP A 367 3.13 -51.75 -50.17
N SER A 368 2.23 -51.73 -49.18
CA SER A 368 2.43 -52.21 -47.78
C SER A 368 3.53 -51.43 -47.03
N GLU A 369 3.29 -50.71 -45.94
CA GLU A 369 2.83 -51.15 -44.62
C GLU A 369 2.64 -49.93 -43.69
N ASN A 370 1.79 -50.06 -42.65
CA ASN A 370 1.97 -49.73 -41.22
C ASN A 370 2.71 -48.41 -40.80
N LEU A 371 2.42 -47.68 -39.72
CA LEU A 371 1.49 -47.68 -38.59
C LEU A 371 1.76 -46.34 -37.84
N THR A 372 0.70 -45.70 -37.34
CA THR A 372 0.60 -45.01 -36.02
C THR A 372 1.51 -43.84 -35.55
N LYS A 373 0.76 -42.89 -34.93
CA LYS A 373 0.94 -42.27 -33.59
C LYS A 373 1.61 -40.89 -33.47
N HIS A 374 0.71 -39.90 -33.43
CA HIS A 374 0.66 -38.79 -32.47
C HIS A 374 1.07 -39.15 -31.03
N LYS A 375 1.79 -38.25 -30.36
CA LYS A 375 1.61 -37.94 -28.92
C LYS A 375 2.16 -36.57 -28.50
N ASP A 376 1.21 -35.72 -28.13
CA ASP A 376 1.12 -34.72 -27.07
C ASP A 376 2.34 -34.00 -26.45
N LEU A 377 2.21 -32.67 -26.56
CA LEU A 377 2.53 -31.59 -25.63
C LEU A 377 2.55 -31.97 -24.13
N LYS A 378 3.62 -31.55 -23.44
CA LYS A 378 3.61 -31.33 -21.99
C LYS A 378 3.87 -29.86 -21.64
N LYS A 379 3.00 -29.42 -20.73
CA LYS A 379 2.83 -28.11 -20.09
C LYS A 379 4.09 -27.64 -19.34
N ASN A 380 4.32 -26.32 -19.35
CA ASN A 380 5.02 -25.62 -18.27
C ASN A 380 4.19 -24.41 -17.83
N ARG A 381 3.55 -24.52 -16.66
CA ARG A 381 2.91 -23.42 -15.92
C ARG A 381 3.86 -22.99 -14.81
N LYS A 382 4.41 -21.78 -14.89
CA LYS A 382 5.08 -21.10 -13.76
C LYS A 382 4.03 -20.60 -12.79
N ARG A 383 4.11 -21.05 -11.54
CA ARG A 383 3.38 -20.53 -10.37
C ARG A 383 3.92 -19.15 -9.99
N ARG A 384 3.03 -18.19 -9.70
CA ARG A 384 3.33 -17.00 -8.89
C ARG A 384 2.55 -17.17 -7.58
N GLY A 385 3.27 -17.23 -6.46
CA GLY A 385 2.69 -17.26 -5.12
C GLY A 385 2.60 -15.85 -4.53
N LEU A 386 1.63 -15.66 -3.65
CA LEU A 386 1.59 -14.56 -2.67
C LEU A 386 2.55 -14.87 -1.50
N PRO A 387 3.15 -13.87 -0.86
CA PRO A 387 4.20 -14.07 0.13
C PRO A 387 3.60 -14.58 1.45
N ARG A 388 3.99 -15.79 1.86
CA ARG A 388 3.83 -16.27 3.23
C ARG A 388 5.00 -15.76 4.06
N LYS A 389 4.75 -14.93 5.08
CA LYS A 389 5.66 -14.83 6.24
C LYS A 389 5.53 -16.15 6.99
N ALA A 390 6.60 -16.94 6.97
CA ALA A 390 6.70 -18.18 7.73
C ALA A 390 7.03 -17.83 9.18
N VAL A 391 6.12 -18.11 10.11
CA VAL A 391 6.46 -18.27 11.52
C VAL A 391 6.83 -19.73 11.71
N GLY A 392 8.13 -19.97 11.95
CA GLY A 392 8.64 -21.29 12.30
C GLY A 392 8.30 -21.61 13.75
N LEU A 393 7.45 -22.61 13.95
CA LEU A 393 7.32 -23.30 15.23
C LEU A 393 8.57 -24.18 15.42
N ARG A 394 9.27 -23.97 16.54
CA ARG A 394 10.03 -25.00 17.25
C ARG A 394 9.64 -24.96 18.71
#